data_AF-A0A6L7GPX7-F1
#
_entry.id   AF-A0A6L7GPX7-F1
#
_cell.length_a   1.000
_cell.length_b   1.000
_cell.length_c   1.000
_cell.angle_alpha   90.00
_cell.angle_beta   90.00
_cell.angle_gamma   90.00
#
_symmetry.space_group_name_H-M   'P 1'
#
loop_
_entity.id
_entity.type
_entity.pdbx_description
1 polymer ?
#
loop_
_entity_poly.entity_id
_entity_poly.type
_entity_poly.pdbx_seq_one_letter_code
_entity_poly.pdbx_strand_id
1 'polypeptide(L)'
;MDEGSVGIAPEDSLVSPMYTVFEVNPALVEPRYLLRYLKSARALAVYPSLGSGSAERRKAIPFKRLASLNVPLPPLPEQRRIAAILDHADALRAKRRETIARLDELKQSIFIDMFGDPSANPRSLPIGSIGELVESARYGTSEKSSTEGKYPVLRMGNLTANGRIDVSDLKYMDLAADQLERYTVRSGDLLFNRTNSPDLVGKTAVYRSSDPAAYAGYLIRVRTNDNGDPEYISGYLNSRHGKAVLRSMCKSIIGMANINARELQGIKILKPPIVDQRAYAQSVAAVEAHQRSLEDEYVVLNSLFSSLQSRAFRGEL
;
A
#
# COMPACT_ATOMS: atom_id res chain seq x y z
N MET A 1 -9.45 -1.82 15.71
CA MET A 1 -10.22 -2.86 16.41
C MET A 1 -10.24 -4.05 15.47
N ASP A 2 -9.67 -5.18 15.84
CA ASP A 2 -9.66 -6.42 15.03
C ASP A 2 -11.03 -7.14 15.10
N GLU A 3 -12.11 -6.37 15.11
CA GLU A 3 -13.48 -6.86 15.11
C GLU A 3 -13.74 -7.61 13.79
N GLY A 4 -14.16 -8.88 13.86
CA GLY A 4 -14.33 -9.73 12.66
C GLY A 4 -13.22 -10.75 12.40
N SER A 5 -12.24 -10.89 13.30
CA SER A 5 -11.26 -11.98 13.29
C SER A 5 -11.90 -13.33 13.67
N VAL A 6 -12.74 -13.87 12.79
CA VAL A 6 -13.41 -15.17 12.91
C VAL A 6 -12.90 -16.13 11.85
N GLY A 7 -12.75 -17.40 12.20
CA GLY A 7 -12.27 -18.47 11.33
C GLY A 7 -12.92 -19.81 11.68
N ILE A 8 -12.81 -20.76 10.77
CA ILE A 8 -13.16 -22.17 11.00
C ILE A 8 -11.84 -22.89 11.26
N ALA A 9 -11.75 -23.63 12.36
CA ALA A 9 -10.59 -24.47 12.64
C ALA A 9 -10.49 -25.56 11.55
N PRO A 10 -9.35 -25.72 10.86
CA PRO A 10 -9.20 -26.72 9.81
C PRO A 10 -9.14 -28.15 10.39
N GLU A 11 -8.67 -28.27 11.62
CA GLU A 11 -8.51 -29.49 12.40
C GLU A 11 -8.49 -29.16 13.89
N ASP A 12 -8.47 -30.19 14.73
CA ASP A 12 -8.32 -30.05 16.18
C ASP A 12 -7.01 -29.34 16.50
N SER A 13 -7.13 -28.17 17.12
CA SER A 13 -5.99 -27.25 17.29
C SER A 13 -6.07 -26.49 18.61
N LEU A 14 -4.89 -26.15 19.15
CA LEU A 14 -4.78 -25.26 20.31
C LEU A 14 -4.94 -23.81 19.87
N VAL A 15 -5.81 -23.07 20.55
CA VAL A 15 -6.09 -21.66 20.25
C VAL A 15 -5.79 -20.78 21.46
N SER A 16 -5.35 -19.55 21.21
CA SER A 16 -5.15 -18.56 22.26
C SER A 16 -6.46 -18.34 23.06
N PRO A 17 -6.40 -18.21 24.40
CA PRO A 17 -7.57 -17.91 25.25
C PRO A 17 -8.29 -16.61 24.88
N MET A 18 -7.69 -15.76 24.04
CA MET A 18 -8.30 -14.55 23.52
C MET A 18 -9.45 -14.82 22.52
N TYR A 19 -9.51 -16.02 21.94
CA TYR A 19 -10.57 -16.41 21.01
C TYR A 19 -11.73 -17.09 21.74
N THR A 20 -12.95 -16.76 21.31
CA THR A 20 -14.14 -17.52 21.69
C THR A 20 -14.29 -18.70 20.73
N VAL A 21 -14.27 -19.92 21.26
CA VAL A 21 -14.52 -21.15 20.49
C VAL A 21 -15.95 -21.59 20.72
N PHE A 22 -16.65 -21.93 19.64
CA PHE A 22 -18.00 -22.49 19.69
C PHE A 22 -18.22 -23.41 18.49
N GLU A 23 -19.11 -24.37 18.67
CA GLU A 23 -19.54 -25.29 17.62
C GLU A 23 -20.90 -24.87 17.07
N VAL A 24 -21.18 -25.27 15.84
CA VAL A 24 -22.47 -25.04 15.19
C VAL A 24 -23.25 -26.33 15.10
N ASN A 25 -24.58 -26.26 15.15
CA ASN A 25 -25.42 -27.43 14.90
C ASN A 25 -25.48 -27.70 13.38
N PRO A 26 -24.84 -28.79 12.87
CA PRO A 26 -24.74 -29.04 11.43
C PRO A 26 -26.09 -29.40 10.79
N ALA A 27 -27.10 -29.77 11.59
CA ALA A 27 -28.45 -30.02 11.10
C ALA A 27 -29.20 -28.72 10.73
N LEU A 28 -28.75 -27.57 11.24
CA LEU A 28 -29.43 -26.27 11.06
C LEU A 28 -28.62 -25.28 10.23
N VAL A 29 -27.29 -25.34 10.32
CA VAL A 29 -26.43 -24.35 9.67
C VAL A 29 -25.20 -24.98 9.04
N GLU A 30 -24.91 -24.56 7.81
CA GLU A 30 -23.66 -24.85 7.12
C GLU A 30 -22.55 -23.93 7.67
N PRO A 31 -21.44 -24.46 8.23
CA PRO A 31 -20.40 -23.65 8.86
C PRO A 31 -19.84 -22.54 7.97
N ARG A 32 -19.63 -22.82 6.66
CA ARG A 32 -19.13 -21.83 5.69
C ARG A 32 -20.12 -20.69 5.47
N TYR A 33 -21.41 -20.99 5.46
CA TYR A 33 -22.46 -19.98 5.34
C TYR A 33 -22.46 -19.04 6.55
N LEU A 34 -22.38 -19.61 7.77
CA LEU A 34 -22.31 -18.80 8.99
C LEU A 34 -21.05 -17.93 9.00
N LEU A 35 -19.90 -18.47 8.62
CA LEU A 35 -18.65 -17.69 8.51
C LEU A 35 -18.81 -16.51 7.55
N ARG A 36 -19.44 -16.72 6.39
CA ARG A 36 -19.69 -15.66 5.40
C ARG A 36 -20.65 -14.60 5.94
N TYR A 37 -21.65 -14.99 6.73
CA TYR A 37 -22.55 -14.03 7.40
C TYR A 37 -21.84 -13.22 8.47
N LEU A 38 -21.06 -13.86 9.35
CA LEU A 38 -20.33 -13.18 10.42
C LEU A 38 -19.30 -12.18 9.88
N LYS A 39 -18.74 -12.44 8.70
CA LYS A 39 -17.85 -11.51 7.99
C LYS A 39 -18.56 -10.50 7.08
N SER A 40 -19.89 -10.46 7.08
CA SER A 40 -20.64 -9.54 6.24
C SER A 40 -20.68 -8.13 6.81
N ALA A 41 -20.81 -7.12 5.93
CA ALA A 41 -20.99 -5.73 6.35
C ALA A 41 -22.16 -5.58 7.33
N ARG A 42 -23.22 -6.39 7.17
CA ARG A 42 -24.39 -6.42 8.06
C ARG A 42 -24.01 -6.87 9.48
N ALA A 43 -23.25 -7.96 9.62
CA ALA A 43 -22.82 -8.44 10.92
C ALA A 43 -21.79 -7.49 11.57
N LEU A 44 -20.80 -7.05 10.78
CA LEU A 44 -19.76 -6.13 11.25
C LEU A 44 -20.32 -4.79 11.75
N ALA A 45 -21.39 -4.27 11.12
CA ALA A 45 -22.05 -3.05 11.57
C ALA A 45 -22.70 -3.19 12.97
N VAL A 46 -23.05 -4.41 13.39
CA VAL A 46 -23.69 -4.68 14.69
C VAL A 46 -22.63 -4.89 15.79
N TYR A 47 -21.42 -5.31 15.46
CA TYR A 47 -20.37 -5.66 16.43
C TYR A 47 -20.05 -4.55 17.45
N PRO A 48 -19.93 -3.26 17.07
CA PRO A 48 -19.66 -2.19 18.03
C PRO A 48 -20.72 -2.07 19.13
N SER A 49 -21.99 -2.43 18.83
CA SER A 49 -23.11 -2.43 19.78
C SER A 49 -23.14 -3.66 20.70
N LEU A 50 -22.45 -4.73 20.32
CA LEU A 50 -22.34 -5.97 21.10
C LEU A 50 -21.14 -5.97 22.04
N GLY A 51 -20.15 -5.11 21.77
CA GLY A 51 -18.95 -4.96 22.59
C GLY A 51 -19.27 -4.40 23.98
N SER A 52 -18.65 -4.99 25.00
CA SER A 52 -18.75 -4.51 26.39
C SER A 52 -17.39 -4.01 26.87
N GLY A 53 -17.33 -2.77 27.39
CA GLY A 53 -16.12 -2.18 28.00
C GLY A 53 -15.98 -0.66 27.77
N SER A 54 -15.53 0.08 28.78
CA SER A 54 -15.39 1.55 28.76
C SER A 54 -14.08 2.06 28.12
N ALA A 55 -13.10 1.19 27.86
CA ALA A 55 -11.82 1.55 27.24
C ALA A 55 -11.73 1.06 25.79
N GLU A 56 -11.44 1.97 24.85
CA GLU A 56 -11.38 1.73 23.40
C GLU A 56 -10.45 0.57 22.96
N ARG A 57 -9.50 0.15 23.80
CA ARG A 57 -8.48 -0.85 23.45
C ARG A 57 -8.76 -2.29 23.94
N ARG A 58 -9.89 -2.56 24.61
CA ARG A 58 -10.26 -3.91 25.11
C ARG A 58 -11.76 -4.21 25.02
N LYS A 59 -12.43 -3.79 23.95
CA LYS A 59 -13.81 -4.25 23.70
C LYS A 59 -13.77 -5.67 23.16
N ALA A 60 -14.14 -6.64 24.00
CA ALA A 60 -14.43 -8.01 23.58
C ALA A 60 -15.95 -8.17 23.42
N ILE A 61 -16.37 -9.05 22.51
CA ILE A 61 -17.78 -9.42 22.35
C ILE A 61 -18.00 -10.74 23.08
N PRO A 62 -18.71 -10.76 24.23
CA PRO A 62 -19.00 -12.00 24.93
C PRO A 62 -19.83 -12.95 24.05
N PHE A 63 -19.57 -14.26 24.13
CA PHE A 63 -20.30 -15.25 23.34
C PHE A 63 -21.83 -15.11 23.44
N LYS A 64 -22.37 -14.85 24.65
CA LYS A 64 -23.81 -14.65 24.86
C LYS A 64 -24.38 -13.47 24.05
N ARG A 65 -23.59 -12.41 23.84
CA ARG A 65 -23.97 -11.27 23.00
C ARG A 65 -23.83 -11.63 21.52
N LEU A 66 -22.76 -12.31 21.14
CA LEU A 66 -22.59 -12.81 19.77
C LEU A 66 -23.73 -13.75 19.35
N ALA A 67 -24.11 -14.68 20.22
CA ALA A 67 -25.19 -15.64 20.00
C ALA A 67 -26.59 -15.00 19.91
N SER A 68 -26.73 -13.71 20.27
CA SER A 68 -27.98 -12.95 20.08
C SER A 68 -28.13 -12.34 18.69
N LEU A 69 -27.13 -12.51 17.81
CA LEU A 69 -27.22 -12.07 16.42
C LEU A 69 -28.31 -12.84 15.69
N ASN A 70 -29.23 -12.10 15.06
CA ASN A 70 -30.21 -12.68 14.15
C ASN A 70 -29.50 -13.06 12.84
N VAL A 71 -29.42 -14.36 12.55
CA VAL A 71 -28.82 -14.91 11.33
C VAL A 71 -29.95 -15.39 10.41
N PRO A 72 -30.00 -14.98 9.13
CA PRO A 72 -30.93 -15.58 8.17
C PRO A 72 -30.51 -17.04 7.90
N LEU A 73 -31.42 -17.98 8.09
CA LEU A 73 -31.15 -19.42 7.93
C LEU A 73 -32.06 -20.01 6.85
N PRO A 74 -31.74 -19.85 5.55
CA PRO A 74 -32.45 -20.56 4.49
C PRO A 74 -32.19 -22.08 4.58
N PRO A 75 -32.88 -22.92 3.80
CA PRO A 75 -32.61 -24.37 3.79
C PRO A 75 -31.14 -24.71 3.53
N LEU A 76 -30.63 -25.81 4.09
CA LEU A 76 -29.22 -26.21 3.95
C LEU A 76 -28.70 -26.24 2.49
N PRO A 77 -29.44 -26.72 1.48
CA PRO A 77 -28.99 -26.65 0.09
C PRO A 77 -28.71 -25.21 -0.37
N GLU A 78 -29.55 -24.27 0.05
CA GLU A 78 -29.41 -22.86 -0.28
C GLU A 78 -28.26 -22.20 0.48
N GLN A 79 -28.07 -22.54 1.76
CA GLN A 79 -26.89 -22.10 2.52
C GLN A 79 -25.58 -22.53 1.83
N ARG A 80 -25.52 -23.78 1.36
CA ARG A 80 -24.36 -24.31 0.61
C ARG A 80 -24.15 -23.59 -0.71
N ARG A 81 -25.23 -23.31 -1.45
CA ARG A 81 -25.18 -22.53 -2.71
C ARG A 81 -24.62 -21.13 -2.47
N ILE A 82 -25.18 -20.40 -1.49
CA ILE A 82 -24.73 -19.05 -1.13
C ILE A 82 -23.26 -19.06 -0.71
N ALA A 83 -22.87 -19.99 0.18
CA ALA A 83 -21.49 -20.11 0.64
C ALA A 83 -20.55 -20.33 -0.55
N ALA A 84 -20.86 -21.26 -1.45
CA ALA A 84 -20.05 -21.55 -2.64
C ALA A 84 -19.88 -20.33 -3.57
N ILE A 85 -20.95 -19.57 -3.82
CA ILE A 85 -20.89 -18.34 -4.64
C ILE A 85 -19.96 -17.31 -4.00
N LEU A 86 -20.15 -17.03 -2.70
CA LEU A 86 -19.33 -16.05 -1.98
C LEU A 86 -17.87 -16.51 -1.86
N ASP A 87 -17.63 -17.80 -1.66
CA ASP A 87 -16.29 -18.38 -1.64
C ASP A 87 -15.57 -18.23 -2.98
N HIS A 88 -16.27 -18.47 -4.09
CA HIS A 88 -15.69 -18.30 -5.42
C HIS A 88 -15.32 -16.85 -5.71
N ALA A 89 -16.22 -15.91 -5.40
CA ALA A 89 -15.96 -14.48 -5.57
C ALA A 89 -14.80 -13.99 -4.69
N ASP A 90 -14.71 -14.47 -3.46
CA ASP A 90 -13.62 -14.12 -2.54
C ASP A 90 -12.28 -14.73 -2.97
N ALA A 91 -12.28 -15.96 -3.48
CA ALA A 91 -11.09 -16.59 -4.05
C ALA A 91 -10.56 -15.79 -5.25
N LEU A 92 -11.45 -15.29 -6.12
CA LEU A 92 -11.06 -14.44 -7.24
C LEU A 92 -10.43 -13.12 -6.74
N ARG A 93 -10.98 -12.50 -5.70
CA ARG A 93 -10.42 -11.29 -5.06
C ARG A 93 -9.04 -11.55 -4.48
N ALA A 94 -8.88 -12.66 -3.76
CA ALA A 94 -7.61 -13.06 -3.17
C ALA A 94 -6.53 -13.25 -4.25
N LYS A 95 -6.87 -13.94 -5.35
CA LYS A 95 -5.97 -14.14 -6.49
C LYS A 95 -5.56 -12.82 -7.14
N ARG A 96 -6.49 -11.86 -7.31
CA ARG A 96 -6.16 -10.53 -7.85
C ARG A 96 -5.20 -9.76 -6.97
N ARG A 97 -5.43 -9.75 -5.66
CA ARG A 97 -4.51 -9.12 -4.69
C ARG A 97 -3.13 -9.76 -4.72
N GLU A 98 -3.04 -11.08 -4.83
CA GLU A 98 -1.77 -11.80 -4.96
C GLU A 98 -1.04 -11.42 -6.26
N THR A 99 -1.74 -11.37 -7.40
CA THR A 99 -1.14 -10.93 -8.66
C THR A 99 -0.58 -9.51 -8.57
N ILE A 100 -1.32 -8.58 -7.96
CA ILE A 100 -0.86 -7.20 -7.76
C ILE A 100 0.44 -7.17 -6.92
N ALA A 101 0.52 -7.98 -5.86
CA ALA A 101 1.72 -8.07 -5.03
C ALA A 101 2.92 -8.65 -5.82
N ARG A 102 2.70 -9.68 -6.64
CA ARG A 102 3.75 -10.26 -7.50
C ARG A 102 4.30 -9.29 -8.55
N LEU A 103 3.48 -8.35 -9.03
CA LEU A 103 3.96 -7.31 -9.95
C LEU A 103 4.91 -6.32 -9.27
N ASP A 104 4.76 -6.08 -7.96
CA ASP A 104 5.74 -5.29 -7.22
C ASP A 104 7.08 -6.00 -7.11
N GLU A 105 7.08 -7.31 -6.90
CA GLU A 105 8.29 -8.14 -6.90
C GLU A 105 8.95 -8.21 -8.29
N LEU A 106 8.14 -8.24 -9.36
CA LEU A 106 8.65 -8.25 -10.74
C LEU A 106 9.51 -7.03 -11.05
N LYS A 107 9.14 -5.82 -10.57
CA LYS A 107 9.98 -4.62 -10.74
C LYS A 107 11.37 -4.80 -10.15
N GLN A 108 11.46 -5.40 -8.96
CA GLN A 108 12.75 -5.71 -8.33
C GLN A 108 13.52 -6.75 -9.14
N SER A 109 12.86 -7.79 -9.63
CA SER A 109 13.48 -8.82 -10.48
C SER A 109 14.05 -8.24 -11.77
N ILE A 110 13.32 -7.33 -12.45
CA ILE A 110 13.79 -6.64 -13.66
C ILE A 110 15.04 -5.83 -13.35
N PHE A 111 15.05 -5.10 -12.22
CA PHE A 111 16.23 -4.34 -11.80
C PHE A 111 17.46 -5.26 -11.62
N ILE A 112 17.29 -6.37 -10.90
CA ILE A 112 18.38 -7.33 -10.63
C ILE A 112 18.84 -8.01 -11.92
N ASP A 113 17.92 -8.37 -12.82
CA ASP A 113 18.28 -8.96 -14.11
C ASP A 113 19.13 -8.00 -14.95
N MET A 114 18.69 -6.74 -15.08
CA MET A 114 19.37 -5.74 -15.90
C MET A 114 20.72 -5.29 -15.31
N PHE A 115 20.77 -5.03 -13.99
CA PHE A 115 21.92 -4.36 -13.36
C PHE A 115 22.70 -5.23 -12.36
N GLY A 116 22.17 -6.39 -11.98
CA GLY A 116 22.69 -7.23 -10.91
C GLY A 116 22.33 -6.70 -9.51
N ASP A 117 22.68 -7.48 -8.48
CA ASP A 117 22.57 -7.00 -7.10
C ASP A 117 23.59 -5.87 -6.84
N PRO A 118 23.15 -4.65 -6.49
CA PRO A 118 24.06 -3.54 -6.24
C PRO A 118 25.11 -3.78 -5.16
N SER A 119 24.85 -4.68 -4.20
CA SER A 119 25.78 -4.99 -3.12
C SER A 119 27.04 -5.71 -3.61
N ALA A 120 26.90 -6.57 -4.62
CA ALA A 120 28.01 -7.33 -5.21
C ALA A 120 28.54 -6.66 -6.50
N ASN A 121 27.73 -5.83 -7.15
CA ASN A 121 28.02 -5.22 -8.45
C ASN A 121 28.64 -6.24 -9.45
N PRO A 122 27.98 -7.38 -9.72
CA PRO A 122 28.58 -8.48 -10.48
C PRO A 122 28.91 -8.10 -11.93
N ARG A 123 28.23 -7.07 -12.46
CA ARG A 123 28.46 -6.52 -13.80
C ARG A 123 29.56 -5.45 -13.84
N SER A 124 30.18 -5.13 -12.70
CA SER A 124 31.24 -4.13 -12.57
C SER A 124 30.85 -2.77 -13.17
N LEU A 125 29.59 -2.36 -12.96
CA LEU A 125 29.09 -1.08 -13.42
C LEU A 125 29.83 0.07 -12.70
N PRO A 126 30.04 1.22 -13.38
CA PRO A 126 30.65 2.38 -12.75
C PRO A 126 29.89 2.80 -11.50
N ILE A 127 30.60 3.25 -10.47
CA ILE A 127 29.99 3.75 -9.23
C ILE A 127 30.10 5.27 -9.23
N GLY A 128 28.95 5.94 -9.16
CA GLY A 128 28.84 7.38 -9.01
C GLY A 128 28.12 7.76 -7.72
N SER A 129 27.68 9.01 -7.66
CA SER A 129 26.76 9.51 -6.63
C SER A 129 25.44 9.95 -7.24
N ILE A 130 24.35 9.91 -6.47
CA ILE A 130 23.05 10.44 -6.92
C ILE A 130 23.17 11.90 -7.35
N GLY A 131 24.02 12.68 -6.69
CA GLY A 131 24.33 14.08 -7.03
C GLY A 131 24.77 14.28 -8.48
N GLU A 132 25.47 13.31 -9.08
CA GLU A 132 25.90 13.39 -10.48
C GLU A 132 24.76 13.13 -11.49
N LEU A 133 23.66 12.51 -11.05
CA LEU A 133 22.51 12.15 -11.87
C LEU A 133 21.36 13.16 -11.76
N VAL A 134 21.49 14.16 -10.89
CA VAL A 134 20.42 15.10 -10.57
C VAL A 134 20.79 16.53 -10.88
N GLU A 135 19.83 17.28 -11.39
CA GLU A 135 19.92 18.73 -11.61
C GLU A 135 19.60 19.49 -10.31
N SER A 136 18.57 19.04 -9.57
CA SER A 136 18.17 19.71 -8.34
C SER A 136 17.55 18.76 -7.33
N ALA A 137 17.74 19.10 -6.04
CA ALA A 137 17.04 18.50 -4.91
C ALA A 137 16.50 19.63 -4.02
N ARG A 138 15.17 19.73 -3.88
CA ARG A 138 14.49 20.83 -3.17
C ARG A 138 13.51 20.31 -2.13
N TYR A 139 13.39 21.05 -1.04
CA TYR A 139 12.42 20.74 0.02
C TYR A 139 11.05 21.32 -0.31
N GLY A 140 10.02 20.58 0.10
CA GLY A 140 8.65 21.02 0.00
C GLY A 140 8.31 22.17 0.96
N THR A 141 7.08 22.62 0.87
CA THR A 141 6.58 23.73 1.70
C THR A 141 6.34 23.30 3.15
N SER A 142 6.57 24.22 4.09
CA SER A 142 6.20 24.07 5.50
C SER A 142 4.80 24.61 5.83
N GLU A 143 4.12 25.19 4.84
CA GLU A 143 2.77 25.71 4.99
C GLU A 143 1.77 24.57 5.28
N LYS A 144 0.72 24.90 6.05
CA LYS A 144 -0.28 23.92 6.46
C LYS A 144 -1.23 23.63 5.30
N SER A 145 -1.40 22.36 4.97
CA SER A 145 -2.43 21.89 4.05
C SER A 145 -3.80 21.80 4.74
N SER A 146 -4.88 22.00 3.98
CA SER A 146 -6.28 21.93 4.40
C SER A 146 -7.04 20.79 3.72
N THR A 147 -8.34 20.65 3.96
CA THR A 147 -9.25 19.80 3.19
C THR A 147 -9.69 20.42 1.86
N GLU A 148 -9.44 21.71 1.68
CA GLU A 148 -9.80 22.50 0.50
C GLU A 148 -8.58 23.22 -0.08
N GLY A 149 -8.65 23.59 -1.36
CA GLY A 149 -7.59 24.30 -2.09
C GLY A 149 -7.41 23.76 -3.51
N LYS A 150 -6.69 24.51 -4.34
CA LYS A 150 -6.50 24.21 -5.77
C LYS A 150 -5.54 23.04 -6.02
N TYR A 151 -4.47 22.93 -5.23
CA TYR A 151 -3.41 21.95 -5.49
C TYR A 151 -3.41 20.83 -4.45
N PRO A 152 -3.41 19.55 -4.88
CA PRO A 152 -3.24 18.44 -3.95
C PRO A 152 -1.83 18.45 -3.35
N VAL A 153 -1.71 18.10 -2.08
CA VAL A 153 -0.46 18.11 -1.30
C VAL A 153 0.00 16.69 -1.00
N LEU A 154 1.12 16.31 -1.60
CA LEU A 154 1.81 15.05 -1.37
C LEU A 154 2.58 15.11 -0.04
N ARG A 155 2.31 14.15 0.85
CA ARG A 155 2.91 14.02 2.19
C ARG A 155 3.68 12.71 2.33
N MET A 156 4.37 12.54 3.46
CA MET A 156 5.10 11.30 3.78
C MET A 156 4.25 10.03 3.71
N GLY A 157 2.94 10.13 3.98
CA GLY A 157 1.99 9.02 3.92
C GLY A 157 1.61 8.62 2.49
N ASN A 158 1.69 9.55 1.53
CA ASN A 158 1.33 9.29 0.15
C ASN A 158 2.41 8.51 -0.60
N LEU A 159 3.66 8.47 -0.12
CA LEU A 159 4.70 7.62 -0.71
C LEU A 159 4.61 6.22 -0.11
N THR A 160 4.49 5.20 -0.94
CA THR A 160 4.42 3.79 -0.51
C THR A 160 5.81 3.16 -0.46
N ALA A 161 5.93 2.00 0.20
CA ALA A 161 7.20 1.27 0.32
C ALA A 161 7.68 0.66 -1.02
N ASN A 162 6.75 0.35 -1.92
CA ASN A 162 7.00 -0.19 -3.27
C ASN A 162 7.19 0.92 -4.33
N GLY A 163 7.37 2.17 -3.91
CA GLY A 163 7.74 3.29 -4.76
C GLY A 163 6.61 3.86 -5.62
N ARG A 164 5.40 3.87 -5.08
CA ARG A 164 4.21 4.46 -5.69
C ARG A 164 3.73 5.67 -4.89
N ILE A 165 2.81 6.41 -5.51
CA ILE A 165 2.10 7.51 -4.89
C ILE A 165 0.65 7.09 -4.68
N ASP A 166 0.24 7.00 -3.41
CA ASP A 166 -1.13 6.77 -2.98
C ASP A 166 -1.85 8.12 -2.82
N VAL A 167 -2.91 8.29 -3.60
CA VAL A 167 -3.74 9.49 -3.67
C VAL A 167 -5.09 9.33 -2.96
N SER A 168 -5.29 8.25 -2.21
CA SER A 168 -6.54 7.98 -1.48
C SER A 168 -6.81 8.97 -0.33
N ASP A 169 -5.75 9.50 0.30
CA ASP A 169 -5.81 10.52 1.34
C ASP A 169 -5.01 11.78 0.95
N LEU A 170 -5.65 12.67 0.21
CA LEU A 170 -5.08 13.96 -0.17
C LEU A 170 -5.57 15.10 0.72
N LYS A 171 -4.67 16.06 0.94
CA LYS A 171 -4.97 17.39 1.48
C LYS A 171 -4.66 18.38 0.38
N TYR A 172 -5.12 19.60 0.54
CA TYR A 172 -5.07 20.61 -0.51
C TYR A 172 -4.49 21.92 0.03
N MET A 173 -3.99 22.75 -0.87
CA MET A 173 -3.57 24.10 -0.55
C MET A 173 -3.64 24.99 -1.77
N ASP A 174 -3.68 26.30 -1.52
CA ASP A 174 -3.47 27.31 -2.54
C ASP A 174 -2.02 27.79 -2.47
N LEU A 175 -1.43 28.01 -3.64
CA LEU A 175 -0.08 28.53 -3.79
C LEU A 175 -0.14 29.77 -4.67
N ALA A 176 0.62 30.79 -4.29
CA ALA A 176 0.82 31.96 -5.13
C ALA A 176 1.60 31.58 -6.41
N ALA A 177 1.44 32.34 -7.49
CA ALA A 177 2.00 31.99 -8.79
C ALA A 177 3.53 31.88 -8.78
N ASP A 178 4.20 32.70 -7.98
CA ASP A 178 5.66 32.72 -7.78
C ASP A 178 6.17 31.52 -6.95
N GLN A 179 5.30 30.85 -6.20
CA GLN A 179 5.62 29.68 -5.40
C GLN A 179 5.49 28.36 -6.19
N LEU A 180 4.77 28.36 -7.31
CA LEU A 180 4.42 27.14 -8.05
C LEU A 180 5.65 26.35 -8.49
N GLU A 181 6.63 27.00 -9.13
CA GLU A 181 7.83 26.32 -9.63
C GLU A 181 8.66 25.67 -8.50
N ARG A 182 8.63 26.26 -7.31
CA ARG A 182 9.37 25.79 -6.15
C ARG A 182 8.67 24.63 -5.44
N TYR A 183 7.36 24.74 -5.25
CA TYR A 183 6.61 23.85 -4.36
C TYR A 183 5.66 22.89 -5.06
N THR A 184 5.66 22.85 -6.39
CA THR A 184 4.95 21.81 -7.15
C THR A 184 5.89 20.75 -7.73
N VAL A 185 5.33 19.56 -7.96
CA VAL A 185 5.94 18.50 -8.75
C VAL A 185 5.25 18.40 -10.12
N ARG A 186 6.01 17.94 -11.10
CA ARG A 186 5.54 17.59 -12.45
C ARG A 186 5.90 16.15 -12.79
N SER A 187 5.29 15.61 -13.85
CA SER A 187 5.60 14.26 -14.32
C SER A 187 7.10 14.08 -14.53
N GLY A 188 7.65 12.98 -14.02
CA GLY A 188 9.08 12.65 -14.02
C GLY A 188 9.86 13.16 -12.80
N ASP A 189 9.28 14.02 -11.95
CA ASP A 189 9.92 14.41 -10.69
C ASP A 189 9.93 13.22 -9.71
N LEU A 190 11.07 12.98 -9.06
CA LEU A 190 11.20 11.97 -8.01
C LEU A 190 10.94 12.61 -6.64
N LEU A 191 10.12 11.96 -5.82
CA LEU A 191 9.87 12.35 -4.44
C LEU A 191 10.57 11.38 -3.50
N PHE A 192 11.33 11.93 -2.56
CA PHE A 192 12.05 11.17 -1.54
C PHE A 192 11.58 11.59 -0.15
N ASN A 193 11.14 10.61 0.65
CA ASN A 193 10.70 10.85 2.02
C ASN A 193 11.88 11.01 2.98
N ARG A 194 12.21 12.25 3.35
CA ARG A 194 13.40 12.55 4.16
C ARG A 194 13.24 12.33 5.66
N THR A 195 12.01 12.33 6.18
CA THR A 195 11.75 12.18 7.61
C THR A 195 10.71 11.11 7.84
N ASN A 196 11.07 10.04 8.56
CA ASN A 196 10.14 9.01 9.01
C ASN A 196 10.77 8.15 10.11
N SER A 197 10.10 7.07 10.54
CA SER A 197 10.76 5.99 11.28
C SER A 197 11.91 5.38 10.46
N PRO A 198 12.92 4.76 11.09
CA PRO A 198 14.06 4.16 10.40
C PRO A 198 13.69 3.15 9.31
N ASP A 199 12.56 2.46 9.41
CA ASP A 199 12.10 1.50 8.40
C ASP A 199 11.35 2.14 7.22
N LEU A 200 10.84 3.36 7.38
CA LEU A 200 9.99 4.05 6.40
C LEU A 200 10.65 5.31 5.81
N VAL A 201 11.85 5.65 6.25
CA VAL A 201 12.64 6.75 5.70
C VAL A 201 13.19 6.34 4.33
N GLY A 202 13.28 7.31 3.42
CA GLY A 202 13.72 7.07 2.06
C GLY A 202 12.78 6.20 1.23
N LYS A 203 11.48 6.18 1.55
CA LYS A 203 10.45 5.84 0.56
C LYS A 203 10.61 6.80 -0.63
N THR A 204 10.61 6.25 -1.83
CA THR A 204 10.92 7.02 -3.04
C THR A 204 9.94 6.66 -4.13
N ALA A 205 9.33 7.64 -4.78
CA ALA A 205 8.37 7.39 -5.86
C ALA A 205 8.53 8.44 -6.96
N VAL A 206 8.26 8.06 -8.20
CA VAL A 206 8.23 8.98 -9.34
C VAL A 206 6.81 9.52 -9.51
N TYR A 207 6.68 10.83 -9.68
CA TYR A 207 5.40 11.47 -9.97
C TYR A 207 5.08 11.30 -11.45
N ARG A 208 3.88 10.82 -11.78
CA ARG A 208 3.49 10.47 -13.16
C ARG A 208 2.21 11.14 -13.66
N SER A 209 1.57 11.96 -12.82
CA SER A 209 0.40 12.72 -13.25
C SER A 209 0.81 13.89 -14.13
N SER A 210 -0.09 14.27 -15.04
CA SER A 210 0.02 15.53 -15.80
C SER A 210 -0.28 16.76 -14.95
N ASP A 211 -1.11 16.61 -13.92
CA ASP A 211 -1.52 17.73 -13.08
C ASP A 211 -0.42 18.10 -12.07
N PRO A 212 -0.18 19.38 -11.79
CA PRO A 212 0.76 19.78 -10.76
C PRO A 212 0.22 19.44 -9.36
N ALA A 213 1.08 18.93 -8.50
CA ALA A 213 0.79 18.71 -7.09
C ALA A 213 1.79 19.43 -6.20
N ALA A 214 1.33 20.04 -5.12
CA ALA A 214 2.19 20.54 -4.08
C ALA A 214 2.82 19.39 -3.27
N TYR A 215 3.93 19.64 -2.57
CA TYR A 215 4.57 18.64 -1.72
C TYR A 215 5.06 19.22 -0.40
N ALA A 216 4.88 18.46 0.68
CA ALA A 216 5.22 18.89 2.04
C ALA A 216 6.73 18.84 2.32
N GLY A 217 7.21 19.65 3.27
CA GLY A 217 8.64 19.79 3.63
C GLY A 217 9.31 18.53 4.21
N TYR A 218 8.54 17.48 4.49
CA TYR A 218 9.05 16.14 4.81
C TYR A 218 9.46 15.34 3.58
N LEU A 219 9.22 15.86 2.38
CA LEU A 219 9.63 15.30 1.10
C LEU A 219 10.71 16.18 0.46
N ILE A 220 11.58 15.52 -0.32
CA ILE A 220 12.53 16.14 -1.22
C ILE A 220 12.08 15.85 -2.64
N ARG A 221 11.87 16.89 -3.44
CA ARG A 221 11.72 16.76 -4.89
C ARG A 221 13.09 16.72 -5.53
N VAL A 222 13.30 15.72 -6.37
CA VAL A 222 14.53 15.50 -7.13
C VAL A 222 14.20 15.54 -8.61
N ARG A 223 14.93 16.37 -9.36
CA ARG A 223 14.90 16.40 -10.82
C ARG A 223 16.20 15.86 -11.36
N THR A 224 16.11 14.91 -12.27
CA THR A 224 17.29 14.31 -12.90
C THR A 224 17.86 15.23 -13.97
N ASN A 225 19.16 15.09 -14.23
CA ASN A 225 19.80 15.66 -15.40
C ASN A 225 19.85 14.62 -16.53
N ASP A 226 20.51 14.93 -17.66
CA ASP A 226 20.57 14.03 -18.83
C ASP A 226 21.26 12.69 -18.57
N ASN A 227 21.98 12.53 -17.46
CA ASN A 227 22.66 11.30 -17.08
C ASN A 227 21.84 10.39 -16.15
N GLY A 228 20.71 10.87 -15.63
CA GLY A 228 19.88 10.16 -14.67
C GLY A 228 18.46 9.93 -15.17
N ASP A 229 17.98 8.69 -15.03
CA ASP A 229 16.55 8.38 -15.16
C ASP A 229 15.89 8.29 -13.78
N PRO A 230 14.75 8.97 -13.55
CA PRO A 230 14.09 8.98 -12.24
C PRO A 230 13.58 7.59 -11.83
N GLU A 231 13.14 6.76 -12.77
CA GLU A 231 12.67 5.40 -12.48
C GLU A 231 13.83 4.53 -12.02
N TYR A 232 14.98 4.64 -12.68
CA TYR A 232 16.19 3.92 -12.28
C TYR A 232 16.64 4.28 -10.86
N ILE A 233 16.72 5.59 -10.54
CA ILE A 233 17.10 6.06 -9.20
C ILE A 233 16.09 5.58 -8.15
N SER A 234 14.79 5.65 -8.46
CA SER A 234 13.73 5.11 -7.59
C SER A 234 13.88 3.61 -7.37
N GLY A 235 14.13 2.84 -8.43
CA GLY A 235 14.37 1.39 -8.38
C GLY A 235 15.56 1.04 -7.50
N TYR A 236 16.67 1.75 -7.67
CA TYR A 236 17.86 1.56 -6.84
C TYR A 236 17.59 1.84 -5.36
N LEU A 237 16.98 2.99 -5.03
CA LEU A 237 16.68 3.39 -3.64
C LEU A 237 15.62 2.50 -2.97
N ASN A 238 14.76 1.87 -3.75
CA ASN A 238 13.76 0.91 -3.27
C ASN A 238 14.27 -0.55 -3.28
N SER A 239 15.42 -0.84 -3.88
CA SER A 239 16.06 -2.15 -3.82
C SER A 239 16.45 -2.53 -2.39
N ARG A 240 16.66 -3.82 -2.13
CA ARG A 240 17.15 -4.32 -0.84
C ARG A 240 18.44 -3.62 -0.40
N HIS A 241 19.39 -3.43 -1.32
CA HIS A 241 20.64 -2.73 -1.05
C HIS A 241 20.40 -1.24 -0.74
N GLY A 242 19.61 -0.54 -1.57
CA GLY A 242 19.26 0.86 -1.35
C GLY A 242 18.61 1.10 0.02
N LYS A 243 17.67 0.24 0.42
CA LYS A 243 17.06 0.30 1.75
C LYS A 243 18.05 0.02 2.88
N ALA A 244 19.01 -0.89 2.69
CA ALA A 244 20.07 -1.13 3.68
C ALA A 244 20.99 0.10 3.84
N VAL A 245 21.37 0.74 2.73
CA VAL A 245 22.17 1.99 2.75
C VAL A 245 21.41 3.09 3.49
N LEU A 246 20.14 3.32 3.14
CA LEU A 246 19.30 4.34 3.79
C LEU A 246 19.17 4.10 5.31
N ARG A 247 18.95 2.84 5.73
CA ARG A 247 18.93 2.47 7.16
C ARG A 247 20.26 2.77 7.86
N SER A 248 21.39 2.47 7.21
CA SER A 248 22.72 2.73 7.79
C SER A 248 23.03 4.23 7.97
N MET A 249 22.39 5.09 7.18
CA MET A 249 22.52 6.55 7.27
C MET A 249 21.67 7.18 8.38
N CYS A 250 20.74 6.41 8.97
CA CYS A 250 19.83 6.91 9.98
C CYS A 250 20.57 7.19 11.30
N LYS A 251 20.66 8.47 11.67
CA LYS A 251 21.14 8.89 13.00
C LYS A 251 19.98 8.67 13.99
N SER A 252 20.11 7.68 14.86
CA SER A 252 19.09 7.34 15.86
C SER A 252 18.97 8.43 16.92
N ILE A 253 18.15 9.45 16.68
CA ILE A 253 17.79 10.47 17.67
C ILE A 253 16.26 10.57 17.70
N ILE A 254 15.65 10.10 18.79
CA ILE A 254 14.21 10.21 19.09
C ILE A 254 13.30 9.53 18.05
N GLY A 255 13.56 8.24 17.74
CA GLY A 255 12.64 7.39 16.97
C GLY A 255 12.35 7.83 15.51
N MET A 256 13.00 8.89 15.03
CA MET A 256 12.87 9.42 13.68
C MET A 256 14.24 9.47 13.02
N ALA A 257 14.30 9.02 11.77
CA ALA A 257 15.43 9.17 10.89
C ALA A 257 15.24 10.40 10.00
N ASN A 258 16.33 11.13 9.76
CA ASN A 258 16.37 12.25 8.83
C ASN A 258 17.51 12.07 7.83
N ILE A 259 17.21 12.18 6.53
CA ILE A 259 18.20 12.20 5.45
C ILE A 259 17.99 13.50 4.66
N ASN A 260 18.93 14.43 4.76
CA ASN A 260 18.83 15.73 4.10
C ASN A 260 19.20 15.65 2.59
N ALA A 261 18.94 16.71 1.82
CA ALA A 261 19.20 16.71 0.37
C ALA A 261 20.67 16.45 0.00
N ARG A 262 21.61 16.96 0.80
CA ARG A 262 23.05 16.75 0.57
C ARG A 262 23.46 15.31 0.87
N GLU A 263 22.93 14.73 1.95
CA GLU A 263 23.11 13.31 2.29
C GLU A 263 22.54 12.41 1.17
N LEU A 264 21.32 12.70 0.69
CA LEU A 264 20.70 11.99 -0.44
C LEU A 264 21.57 12.06 -1.70
N GLN A 265 22.05 13.24 -2.09
CA GLN A 265 22.93 13.41 -3.25
C GLN A 265 24.27 12.68 -3.08
N GLY A 266 24.75 12.53 -1.84
CA GLY A 266 25.99 11.82 -1.53
C GLY A 266 25.90 10.29 -1.62
N ILE A 267 24.70 9.72 -1.71
CA ILE A 267 24.49 8.27 -1.78
C ILE A 267 25.20 7.72 -3.03
N LYS A 268 25.99 6.67 -2.82
CA LYS A 268 26.65 5.93 -3.90
C LYS A 268 25.63 5.07 -4.65
N ILE A 269 25.70 5.13 -5.97
CA ILE A 269 24.79 4.46 -6.88
C ILE A 269 25.55 3.86 -8.06
N LEU A 270 25.09 2.71 -8.55
CA LEU A 270 25.58 2.20 -9.84
C LEU A 270 25.16 3.18 -10.95
N LYS A 271 26.04 3.44 -11.91
CA LYS A 271 25.86 4.41 -12.98
C LYS A 271 25.95 3.69 -14.34
N PRO A 272 24.96 2.84 -14.67
CA PRO A 272 24.87 2.24 -15.99
C PRO A 272 24.61 3.34 -17.04
N PRO A 273 24.90 3.07 -18.33
CA PRO A 273 24.55 3.95 -19.43
C PRO A 273 23.09 4.42 -19.38
N ILE A 274 22.83 5.68 -19.75
CA ILE A 274 21.47 6.24 -19.73
C ILE A 274 20.47 5.45 -20.58
N VAL A 275 20.95 4.78 -21.64
CA VAL A 275 20.13 3.91 -22.49
C VAL A 275 19.56 2.73 -21.69
N ASP A 276 20.37 2.10 -20.84
CA ASP A 276 19.94 0.96 -20.02
C ASP A 276 19.00 1.43 -18.90
N GLN A 277 19.26 2.60 -18.31
CA GLN A 277 18.37 3.21 -17.32
C GLN A 277 16.97 3.46 -17.92
N ARG A 278 16.90 3.97 -19.15
CA ARG A 278 15.64 4.21 -19.86
C ARG A 278 14.95 2.92 -20.29
N ALA A 279 15.70 1.88 -20.67
CA ALA A 279 15.13 0.57 -20.96
C ALA A 279 14.48 -0.05 -19.70
N TYR A 280 15.09 0.15 -18.53
CA TYR A 280 14.48 -0.22 -17.25
C TYR A 280 13.20 0.58 -16.99
N ALA A 281 13.24 1.91 -17.18
CA ALA A 281 12.07 2.78 -17.01
C ALA A 281 10.88 2.34 -17.88
N GLN A 282 11.14 1.97 -19.14
CA GLN A 282 10.11 1.45 -20.07
C GLN A 282 9.50 0.14 -19.56
N SER A 283 10.34 -0.77 -19.06
CA SER A 283 9.89 -2.06 -18.51
C SER A 283 9.03 -1.85 -17.25
N VAL A 284 9.44 -0.94 -16.36
CA VAL A 284 8.66 -0.57 -15.17
C VAL A 284 7.33 0.06 -15.56
N ALA A 285 7.32 0.96 -16.55
CA ALA A 285 6.10 1.60 -17.02
C ALA A 285 5.06 0.58 -17.54
N ALA A 286 5.51 -0.46 -18.26
CA ALA A 286 4.65 -1.55 -18.71
C ALA A 286 4.06 -2.35 -17.54
N VAL A 287 4.88 -2.69 -16.54
CA VAL A 287 4.42 -3.38 -15.32
C VAL A 287 3.39 -2.54 -14.57
N GLU A 288 3.64 -1.24 -14.41
CA GLU A 288 2.71 -0.33 -13.71
C GLU A 288 1.40 -0.10 -14.47
N ALA A 289 1.43 -0.13 -15.81
CA ALA A 289 0.20 -0.07 -16.61
C ALA A 289 -0.68 -1.31 -16.36
N HIS A 290 -0.08 -2.50 -16.34
CA HIS A 290 -0.80 -3.74 -16.01
C HIS A 290 -1.29 -3.74 -14.56
N GLN A 291 -0.48 -3.27 -13.61
CA GLN A 291 -0.86 -3.20 -12.20
C GLN A 291 -2.07 -2.28 -11.99
N ARG A 292 -2.11 -1.11 -12.66
CA ARG A 292 -3.26 -0.19 -12.63
C ARG A 292 -4.54 -0.85 -13.14
N SER A 293 -4.48 -1.53 -14.29
CA SER A 293 -5.64 -2.26 -14.84
C SER A 293 -6.18 -3.31 -13.85
N LEU A 294 -5.28 -4.04 -13.16
CA LEU A 294 -5.68 -5.04 -12.17
C LEU A 294 -6.31 -4.42 -10.91
N GLU A 295 -5.83 -3.24 -10.50
CA GLU A 295 -6.41 -2.51 -9.37
C GLU A 295 -7.82 -2.00 -9.67
N ASP A 296 -8.03 -1.47 -10.88
CA ASP A 296 -9.35 -1.05 -11.35
C ASP A 296 -10.33 -2.25 -11.39
N GLU A 297 -9.89 -3.39 -11.96
CA GLU A 297 -10.65 -4.65 -11.93
C GLU A 297 -10.96 -5.11 -10.49
N TYR A 298 -10.00 -4.95 -9.58
CA TYR A 298 -10.17 -5.33 -8.17
C TYR A 298 -11.20 -4.45 -7.46
N VAL A 299 -11.26 -3.14 -7.76
CA VAL A 299 -12.30 -2.23 -7.24
C VAL A 299 -13.69 -2.65 -7.70
N VAL A 300 -13.85 -2.98 -8.98
CA VAL A 300 -15.12 -3.50 -9.53
C VAL A 300 -15.51 -4.81 -8.85
N LEU A 301 -14.55 -5.73 -8.69
CA LEU A 301 -14.79 -7.03 -8.06
C LEU A 301 -15.18 -6.90 -6.58
N ASN A 302 -14.58 -5.95 -5.84
CA ASN A 302 -14.98 -5.66 -4.46
C ASN A 302 -16.41 -5.12 -4.37
N SER A 303 -16.79 -4.24 -5.30
CA SER A 303 -18.16 -3.71 -5.38
C SER A 303 -19.16 -4.82 -5.69
N LEU A 304 -18.85 -5.70 -6.65
CA LEU A 304 -19.67 -6.87 -6.98
C LEU A 304 -19.81 -7.82 -5.79
N PHE A 305 -18.71 -8.14 -5.10
CA PHE A 305 -18.73 -9.00 -3.92
C PHE A 305 -19.62 -8.42 -2.82
N SER A 306 -19.52 -7.11 -2.56
CA SER A 306 -20.35 -6.43 -1.57
C SER A 306 -21.84 -6.50 -1.92
N SER A 307 -22.17 -6.33 -3.20
CA SER A 307 -23.54 -6.48 -3.72
C SER A 307 -24.06 -7.93 -3.58
N LEU A 308 -23.27 -8.92 -3.99
CA LEU A 308 -23.61 -10.34 -3.86
C LEU A 308 -23.83 -10.72 -2.39
N GLN A 309 -22.96 -10.30 -1.49
CA GLN A 309 -23.08 -10.56 -0.06
C GLN A 309 -24.34 -9.92 0.53
N SER A 310 -24.68 -8.70 0.11
CA SER A 310 -25.90 -8.01 0.54
C SER A 310 -27.15 -8.76 0.08
N ARG A 311 -27.23 -9.13 -1.20
CA ARG A 311 -28.36 -9.87 -1.79
C ARG A 311 -28.51 -11.25 -1.16
N ALA A 312 -27.40 -11.95 -0.93
CA ALA A 312 -27.37 -13.27 -0.30
C ALA A 312 -28.12 -13.30 1.03
N PHE A 313 -27.79 -12.36 1.91
CA PHE A 313 -28.35 -12.32 3.26
C PHE A 313 -29.67 -11.55 3.35
N ARG A 314 -30.23 -11.10 2.22
CA ARG A 314 -31.62 -10.65 2.08
C ARG A 314 -32.53 -11.68 1.40
N GLY A 315 -31.98 -12.78 0.89
CA GLY A 315 -32.75 -13.79 0.14
C GLY A 315 -33.05 -13.39 -1.31
N GLU A 316 -32.19 -12.56 -1.92
CA GLU A 316 -32.35 -12.00 -3.27
C GLU A 316 -31.37 -12.59 -4.31
N LEU A 317 -30.78 -13.76 -4.00
CA LEU A 317 -29.75 -14.44 -4.79
C LEU A 317 -30.30 -15.60 -5.63
#